data_AF-A0A5S5BFH1-F1
#
_entry.id   AF-A0A5S5BFH1-F1
#
_cell.length_a   1.000
_cell.length_b   1.000
_cell.length_c   1.000
_cell.angle_alpha   90.00
_cell.angle_beta   90.00
_cell.angle_gamma   90.00
#
_symmetry.space_group_name_H-M   'P 1'
#
loop_
_entity.id
_entity.type
_entity.pdbx_description
1 polymer ?
#
loop_
_entity_poly.entity_id
_entity_poly.type
_entity_poly.pdbx_seq_one_letter_code
_entity_poly.pdbx_strand_id
1 'polypeptide(L)'
;MSFSHIALALALAFSSILEANPIEELKPFFSCTIKPNKYLKINKQENTIIYAFGRHKHPPELELKKTLDEVVISTGNVSGSELTNSISFANGDYTYTVISSVNRVADIQEPKHGILVQKNSDYLTYLPCISTSVDGSLLDLE
;
A
#
# COMPACT_ATOMS: atom_id res chain seq x y z
N MET A 1 -61.02 48.53 -17.28
CA MET A 1 -59.86 48.31 -18.17
C MET A 1 -58.73 47.78 -17.33
N SER A 2 -58.32 46.55 -17.65
CA SER A 2 -57.37 45.68 -16.96
C SER A 2 -55.96 45.95 -17.49
N PHE A 3 -54.94 45.98 -16.62
CA PHE A 3 -53.63 45.38 -16.92
C PHE A 3 -52.99 44.88 -15.62
N SER A 4 -53.02 43.55 -15.45
CA SER A 4 -52.30 42.81 -14.40
C SER A 4 -50.80 42.84 -14.66
N HIS A 5 -50.01 43.18 -13.64
CA HIS A 5 -48.56 42.98 -13.64
C HIS A 5 -48.24 41.53 -13.29
N ILE A 6 -47.67 40.79 -14.26
CA ILE A 6 -47.15 39.44 -14.07
C ILE A 6 -45.75 39.57 -13.45
N ALA A 7 -45.60 39.23 -12.17
CA ALA A 7 -44.31 39.08 -11.53
C ALA A 7 -43.75 37.68 -11.83
N LEU A 8 -42.73 37.61 -12.68
CA LEU A 8 -42.00 36.40 -13.01
C LEU A 8 -40.97 36.12 -11.91
N ALA A 9 -41.27 35.19 -11.00
CA ALA A 9 -40.33 34.73 -9.99
C ALA A 9 -39.33 33.74 -10.63
N LEU A 10 -38.07 34.16 -10.75
CA LEU A 10 -36.96 33.35 -11.25
C LEU A 10 -36.40 32.51 -10.07
N ALA A 11 -36.75 31.23 -10.02
CA ALA A 11 -36.21 30.29 -9.04
C ALA A 11 -34.78 29.90 -9.44
N LEU A 12 -33.77 30.41 -8.72
CA LEU A 12 -32.38 30.00 -8.86
C LEU A 12 -32.17 28.64 -8.19
N ALA A 13 -31.94 27.60 -8.99
CA ALA A 13 -31.51 26.30 -8.51
C ALA A 13 -30.06 26.40 -8.02
N PHE A 14 -29.85 26.26 -6.70
CA PHE A 14 -28.53 26.10 -6.10
C PHE A 14 -27.98 24.72 -6.45
N SER A 15 -27.18 24.65 -7.51
CA SER A 15 -26.33 23.48 -7.80
C SER A 15 -25.20 23.45 -6.77
N SER A 16 -25.32 22.63 -5.73
CA SER A 16 -24.21 22.33 -4.82
C SER A 16 -23.15 21.57 -5.59
N ILE A 17 -22.10 22.28 -6.01
CA ILE A 17 -20.91 21.70 -6.62
C ILE A 17 -20.23 20.88 -5.52
N LEU A 18 -20.27 19.56 -5.63
CA LEU A 18 -19.50 18.69 -4.76
C LEU A 18 -18.03 18.84 -5.16
N GLU A 19 -17.32 19.74 -4.49
CA GLU A 19 -15.89 19.94 -4.68
C GLU A 19 -15.19 18.68 -4.17
N ALA A 20 -14.84 17.79 -5.10
CA ALA A 20 -13.99 16.66 -4.81
C ALA A 20 -12.59 17.22 -4.54
N ASN A 21 -12.27 17.44 -3.26
CA ASN A 21 -10.90 17.77 -2.87
C ASN A 21 -9.98 16.67 -3.41
N PRO A 22 -8.89 17.03 -4.11
CA PRO A 22 -7.90 16.04 -4.50
C PRO A 22 -7.40 15.37 -3.22
N ILE A 23 -7.63 14.06 -3.11
CA ILE A 23 -7.00 13.26 -2.06
C ILE A 23 -5.51 13.30 -2.39
N GLU A 24 -4.75 14.07 -1.61
CA GLU A 24 -3.30 14.11 -1.72
C GLU A 24 -2.83 12.67 -1.43
N GLU A 25 -2.41 11.96 -2.49
CA GLU A 25 -2.05 10.56 -2.36
C GLU A 25 -0.75 10.51 -1.56
N LEU A 26 -0.86 10.11 -0.29
CA LEU A 26 0.28 10.03 0.60
C LEU A 26 1.34 9.14 -0.06
N LYS A 27 2.56 9.67 -0.21
CA LYS A 27 3.65 8.93 -0.83
C LYS A 27 3.93 7.67 0.02
N PRO A 28 3.92 6.47 -0.57
CA PRO A 28 4.28 5.26 0.16
C PRO A 28 5.77 5.29 0.52
N PHE A 29 6.11 4.78 1.70
CA PHE A 29 7.52 4.60 2.08
C PHE A 29 8.13 3.36 1.41
N PHE A 30 7.27 2.43 0.94
CA PHE A 30 7.69 1.30 0.14
C PHE A 30 6.62 0.96 -0.90
N SER A 31 7.01 0.77 -2.15
CA SER A 31 6.12 0.24 -3.18
C SER A 31 6.87 -0.58 -4.23
N CYS A 32 6.16 -1.49 -4.89
CA CYS A 32 6.69 -2.20 -6.04
C CYS A 32 5.57 -2.73 -6.95
N THR A 33 5.94 -3.10 -8.17
CA THR A 33 5.09 -3.86 -9.10
C THR A 33 5.40 -5.35 -8.95
N ILE A 34 4.38 -6.18 -8.77
CA ILE A 34 4.52 -7.65 -8.65
C ILE A 34 4.45 -8.33 -10.01
N LYS A 35 3.53 -7.87 -10.86
CA LYS A 35 3.37 -8.27 -12.27
C LYS A 35 2.76 -7.11 -13.03
N PRO A 36 2.72 -7.11 -14.38
CA PRO A 36 2.09 -6.04 -15.13
C PRO A 36 0.70 -5.71 -14.58
N ASN A 37 0.48 -4.44 -14.25
CA ASN A 37 -0.75 -3.95 -13.65
C ASN A 37 -1.09 -4.46 -12.23
N LYS A 38 -0.12 -4.95 -11.45
CA LYS A 38 -0.31 -5.31 -10.04
C LYS A 38 0.73 -4.65 -9.15
N TYR A 39 0.26 -3.97 -8.11
CA TYR A 39 1.11 -3.27 -7.17
C TYR A 39 1.03 -3.84 -5.77
N LEU A 40 2.08 -3.55 -5.03
CA LEU A 40 2.14 -3.52 -3.58
C LEU A 40 2.54 -2.10 -3.16
N LYS A 41 1.89 -1.55 -2.14
CA LYS A 41 2.36 -0.34 -1.46
C LYS A 41 2.17 -0.45 0.04
N ILE A 42 3.08 0.16 0.78
CA ILE A 42 2.98 0.36 2.22
C ILE A 42 3.06 1.85 2.51
N ASN A 43 2.07 2.35 3.24
CA ASN A 43 1.99 3.74 3.67
C ASN A 43 2.03 3.81 5.20
N LYS A 44 2.55 4.91 5.75
CA LYS A 44 2.48 5.23 7.16
C LYS A 44 1.62 6.50 7.32
N GLN A 45 0.57 6.41 8.11
CA GLN A 45 -0.27 7.55 8.48
C GLN A 45 -0.33 7.59 10.01
N GLU A 46 0.40 8.54 10.61
CA GLU A 46 0.56 8.64 12.06
C GLU A 46 1.04 7.30 12.66
N ASN A 47 0.20 6.65 13.48
CA ASN A 47 0.47 5.35 14.11
C ASN A 47 -0.04 4.15 13.29
N THR A 48 -0.58 4.38 12.09
CA THR A 48 -1.17 3.34 11.23
C THR A 48 -0.24 3.02 10.07
N ILE A 49 0.03 1.73 9.87
CA ILE A 49 0.63 1.21 8.65
C ILE A 49 -0.46 0.60 7.77
N ILE A 50 -0.47 0.97 6.50
CA ILE A 50 -1.45 0.54 5.52
C ILE A 50 -0.75 -0.29 4.45
N TYR A 51 -1.03 -1.59 4.43
CA TYR A 51 -0.69 -2.48 3.32
C TYR A 51 -1.80 -2.41 2.27
N ALA A 52 -1.44 -2.22 1.01
CA ALA A 52 -2.37 -2.31 -0.11
C ALA A 52 -1.78 -3.11 -1.26
N PHE A 53 -2.55 -4.10 -1.73
CA PHE A 53 -2.23 -4.93 -2.89
C PHE A 53 -3.40 -4.91 -3.87
N GLY A 54 -3.13 -4.68 -5.15
CA GLY A 54 -4.21 -4.58 -6.13
C GLY A 54 -3.74 -4.22 -7.53
N ARG A 55 -4.67 -3.73 -8.36
CA ARG A 55 -4.37 -3.26 -9.72
C ARG A 55 -4.21 -1.76 -9.75
N HIS A 56 -3.31 -1.25 -10.59
CA HIS A 56 -3.17 0.21 -10.70
C HIS A 56 -4.48 0.86 -11.15
N LYS A 57 -4.75 2.07 -10.64
CA LYS A 57 -5.96 2.86 -10.95
C LYS A 57 -7.28 2.16 -10.58
N HIS A 58 -7.24 1.16 -9.71
CA HIS A 58 -8.41 0.46 -9.18
C HIS A 58 -8.32 0.44 -7.65
N PRO A 59 -9.45 0.26 -6.94
CA PRO A 59 -9.41 -0.04 -5.51
C PRO A 59 -8.48 -1.22 -5.21
N PRO A 60 -7.77 -1.21 -4.06
CA PRO A 60 -6.99 -2.36 -3.63
C PRO A 60 -7.85 -3.63 -3.60
N GLU A 61 -7.28 -4.75 -4.05
CA GLU A 61 -7.93 -6.06 -3.90
C GLU A 61 -7.80 -6.56 -2.47
N LEU A 62 -6.77 -6.11 -1.76
CA LEU A 62 -6.56 -6.31 -0.34
C LEU A 62 -5.98 -5.02 0.26
N GLU A 63 -6.64 -4.50 1.30
CA GLU A 63 -6.16 -3.40 2.12
C GLU A 63 -6.18 -3.84 3.58
N LEU A 64 -5.05 -3.70 4.27
CA LEU A 64 -4.92 -3.98 5.70
C LEU A 64 -4.40 -2.72 6.38
N LYS A 65 -5.19 -2.20 7.33
CA LYS A 65 -4.81 -1.09 8.19
C LYS A 65 -4.49 -1.67 9.56
N LYS A 66 -3.27 -1.45 10.02
CA LYS A 66 -2.76 -1.96 11.29
C LYS A 66 -2.07 -0.85 12.04
N THR A 67 -2.21 -0.82 13.35
CA THR A 67 -1.36 0.04 14.16
C THR A 67 0.08 -0.50 14.17
N LEU A 68 1.04 0.34 14.56
CA LEU A 68 2.46 -0.06 14.64
C LEU A 68 2.71 -1.28 15.54
N ASP A 69 1.91 -1.47 16.59
CA ASP A 69 1.97 -2.60 17.51
C ASP A 69 1.26 -3.87 17.01
N GLU A 70 0.41 -3.77 15.98
CA GLU A 70 -0.26 -4.92 15.37
C GLU A 70 0.54 -5.54 14.21
N VAL A 71 1.59 -4.86 13.74
CA VAL A 71 2.51 -5.41 12.73
C VAL A 71 3.75 -6.01 13.39
N VAL A 72 4.32 -7.03 12.76
CA VAL A 72 5.62 -7.57 13.18
C VAL A 72 6.69 -7.03 12.25
N ILE A 73 7.55 -6.16 12.78
CA ILE A 73 8.70 -5.58 12.07
C ILE A 73 9.95 -6.32 12.50
N SER A 74 10.76 -6.75 11.53
CA SER A 74 12.07 -7.35 11.78
C SER A 74 13.09 -6.64 10.90
N THR A 75 14.11 -6.06 11.53
CA THR A 75 15.20 -5.36 10.85
C THR A 75 16.52 -6.08 11.11
N GLY A 76 17.35 -6.17 10.07
CA GLY A 76 18.67 -6.77 10.17
C GLY A 76 18.70 -8.25 10.56
N ASN A 77 17.65 -9.02 10.25
CA ASN A 77 17.61 -10.45 10.54
C ASN A 77 18.62 -11.19 9.65
N VAL A 78 19.55 -11.92 10.27
CA VAL A 78 20.56 -12.70 9.53
C VAL A 78 20.19 -14.17 9.59
N SER A 79 20.05 -14.80 8.42
CA SER A 79 19.84 -16.24 8.29
C SER A 79 20.66 -16.79 7.13
N GLY A 80 21.64 -17.66 7.45
CA GLY A 80 22.61 -18.13 6.47
C GLY A 80 23.37 -16.97 5.82
N SER A 81 23.26 -16.84 4.50
CA SER A 81 23.85 -15.75 3.73
C SER A 81 22.98 -14.50 3.63
N GLU A 82 21.71 -14.57 4.01
CA GLU A 82 20.75 -13.49 3.78
C GLU A 82 20.69 -12.53 4.97
N LEU A 83 20.70 -11.23 4.68
CA LEU A 83 20.26 -10.16 5.58
C LEU A 83 18.86 -9.73 5.16
N THR A 84 17.91 -9.76 6.07
CA THR A 84 16.49 -9.53 5.78
C THR A 84 15.90 -8.42 6.65
N ASN A 85 15.13 -7.54 6.01
CA ASN A 85 14.17 -6.65 6.65
C ASN A 85 12.76 -7.05 6.23
N SER A 86 11.80 -6.99 7.14
CA SER A 86 10.43 -7.37 6.84
C SER A 86 9.38 -6.67 7.70
N ILE A 87 8.17 -6.57 7.16
CA ILE A 87 6.97 -6.15 7.87
C ILE A 87 5.87 -7.19 7.61
N SER A 88 5.29 -7.74 8.66
CA SER A 88 4.24 -8.76 8.57
C SER A 88 2.88 -8.24 9.01
N PHE A 89 1.86 -8.50 8.18
CA PHE A 89 0.47 -8.13 8.41
C PHE A 89 -0.39 -9.38 8.58
N ALA A 90 -0.99 -9.57 9.76
CA ALA A 90 -1.92 -10.66 10.01
C ALA A 90 -3.36 -10.32 9.59
N ASN A 91 -4.05 -11.28 8.99
CA ASN A 91 -5.47 -11.20 8.61
C ASN A 91 -6.14 -12.59 8.75
N GLY A 92 -6.68 -12.87 9.94
CA GLY A 92 -7.16 -14.21 10.28
C GLY A 92 -6.02 -15.22 10.24
N ASP A 93 -6.24 -16.35 9.56
CA ASP A 93 -5.24 -17.40 9.38
C ASP A 93 -4.07 -17.00 8.45
N TYR A 94 -4.18 -15.87 7.74
CA TYR A 94 -3.20 -15.46 6.74
C TYR A 94 -2.22 -14.43 7.29
N THR A 95 -0.95 -14.57 6.90
CA THR A 95 0.09 -13.56 7.12
C THR A 95 0.68 -13.14 5.78
N TYR A 96 0.78 -11.83 5.57
CA TYR A 96 1.42 -11.20 4.43
C TYR A 96 2.69 -10.50 4.90
N THR A 97 3.85 -11.07 4.58
CA THR A 97 5.14 -10.51 4.98
C THR A 97 5.80 -9.88 3.79
N VAL A 98 5.96 -8.56 3.81
CA VAL A 98 6.76 -7.84 2.82
C VAL A 98 8.22 -7.95 3.23
N ILE A 99 9.05 -8.42 2.31
CA ILE A 99 10.45 -8.77 2.56
C ILE A 99 11.35 -7.93 1.66
N SER A 100 12.47 -7.49 2.22
CA SER A 100 13.65 -7.00 1.51
C SER A 100 14.85 -7.80 2.01
N SER A 101 15.47 -8.60 1.16
CA SER A 101 16.64 -9.40 1.53
C SER A 101 17.83 -9.13 0.60
N VAL A 102 19.04 -9.33 1.12
CA VAL A 102 20.26 -9.29 0.32
C VAL A 102 21.17 -10.45 0.70
N ASN A 103 21.74 -11.11 -0.32
CA ASN A 103 22.77 -12.11 -0.11
C ASN A 103 24.10 -11.41 0.17
N ARG A 104 24.56 -11.48 1.42
CA ARG A 104 25.75 -10.76 1.92
C ARG A 104 27.08 -11.33 1.43
N VAL A 105 27.07 -12.55 0.88
CA VAL A 105 28.28 -13.25 0.44
C VAL A 105 28.38 -13.37 -1.08
N ALA A 106 27.39 -12.85 -1.81
CA ALA A 106 27.46 -12.77 -3.26
C ALA A 106 28.42 -11.64 -3.69
N ASP A 107 29.11 -11.86 -4.81
CA ASP A 107 30.00 -10.85 -5.41
C ASP A 107 29.25 -9.55 -5.73
N ILE A 108 28.00 -9.69 -6.19
CA ILE A 108 27.06 -8.59 -6.41
C ILE A 108 25.88 -8.78 -5.47
N GLN A 109 25.70 -7.83 -4.56
CA GLN A 109 24.68 -7.86 -3.53
C GLN A 109 23.40 -7.16 -4.01
N GLU A 110 22.66 -7.83 -4.91
CA GLU A 110 21.38 -7.31 -5.38
C GLU A 110 20.24 -7.60 -4.39
N PRO A 111 19.49 -6.58 -3.96
CA PRO A 111 18.33 -6.78 -3.12
C PRO A 111 17.21 -7.56 -3.81
N LYS A 112 16.57 -8.47 -3.07
CA LYS A 112 15.34 -9.16 -3.46
C LYS A 112 14.19 -8.62 -2.63
N HIS A 113 13.12 -8.23 -3.31
CA HIS A 113 11.91 -7.72 -2.69
C HIS A 113 10.70 -8.55 -3.09
N GLY A 114 9.73 -8.67 -2.19
CA GLY A 114 8.48 -9.38 -2.49
C GLY A 114 7.58 -9.60 -1.28
N ILE A 115 6.54 -10.41 -1.49
CA ILE A 115 5.56 -10.77 -0.47
C ILE A 115 5.62 -12.27 -0.24
N LEU A 116 5.93 -12.68 0.98
CA LEU A 116 5.73 -14.03 1.47
C LEU A 116 4.30 -14.14 2.01
N VAL A 117 3.53 -15.10 1.50
CA VAL A 117 2.16 -15.35 1.97
C VAL A 117 2.12 -16.70 2.68
N GLN A 118 1.60 -16.69 3.90
CA GLN A 118 1.43 -17.89 4.73
C GLN A 118 -0.02 -18.05 5.17
N LYS A 119 -0.43 -19.30 5.45
CA LYS A 119 -1.68 -19.64 6.14
C LYS A 119 -1.39 -20.58 7.30
N ASN A 120 -1.78 -20.24 8.53
CA ASN A 120 -1.51 -21.05 9.73
C ASN A 120 -0.03 -21.47 9.83
N SER A 121 0.88 -20.56 9.48
CA SER A 121 2.35 -20.75 9.36
C SER A 121 2.85 -21.54 8.14
N ASP A 122 1.98 -22.21 7.38
CA ASP A 122 2.37 -22.90 6.15
C ASP A 122 2.66 -21.90 5.04
N TYR A 123 3.80 -22.10 4.35
CA TYR A 123 4.13 -21.34 3.15
C TYR A 123 3.12 -21.62 2.03
N LEU A 124 2.53 -20.57 1.48
CA LEU A 124 1.68 -20.68 0.30
C LEU A 124 2.40 -20.27 -0.96
N THR A 125 2.98 -19.07 -0.95
CA THR A 125 3.62 -18.51 -2.15
C THR A 125 4.54 -17.34 -1.80
N TYR A 126 5.42 -17.02 -2.74
CA TYR A 126 6.23 -15.82 -2.76
C TYR A 126 5.94 -15.04 -4.04
N LEU A 127 5.57 -13.78 -3.88
CA LEU A 127 5.27 -12.85 -4.98
C LEU A 127 6.45 -11.88 -5.11
N PRO A 128 7.38 -12.09 -6.06
CA PRO A 128 8.52 -11.20 -6.24
C PRO A 128 8.07 -9.84 -6.77
N CYS A 129 8.74 -8.78 -6.32
CA CYS A 129 8.71 -7.49 -6.99
C CYS A 129 9.54 -7.54 -8.28
N ILE A 130 9.13 -6.77 -9.29
CA ILE A 130 9.97 -6.41 -10.42
C ILE A 130 11.01 -5.43 -9.90
N SER A 131 12.30 -5.79 -9.94
CA SER A 131 13.37 -5.03 -9.27
C SER A 131 13.42 -3.55 -9.67
N THR A 132 13.20 -3.23 -10.94
CA THR A 132 13.21 -1.85 -11.45
C THR A 132 12.01 -1.00 -11.04
N SER A 133 11.00 -1.61 -10.41
CA SER A 133 9.78 -0.93 -9.97
C SER A 133 9.74 -0.63 -8.47
N VAL A 134 10.77 -1.07 -7.73
CA VAL A 134 10.86 -0.83 -6.28
C VAL A 134 11.14 0.65 -6.03
N ASP A 135 10.33 1.28 -5.19
CA ASP A 135 10.52 2.65 -4.70
C ASP A 135 10.46 2.66 -3.17
N GLY A 136 11.41 3.36 -2.55
CA GLY A 136 11.57 3.44 -1.09
C GLY A 136 12.20 2.21 -0.43
N SER A 137 12.18 2.17 0.90
CA SER A 137 12.81 1.12 1.71
C SER A 137 11.95 0.74 2.91
N LEU A 138 11.96 -0.56 3.27
CA LEU A 138 11.32 -1.02 4.52
C LEU A 138 12.01 -0.46 5.78
N LEU A 139 13.20 0.10 5.64
CA LEU A 139 13.92 0.78 6.73
C LEU A 139 13.44 2.21 6.95
N ASP A 140 12.69 2.80 6.01
CA ASP A 140 12.20 4.19 6.11
C ASP A 140 10.96 4.30 7.03
N LEU A 141 10.68 3.26 7.82
CA LEU A 141 9.57 3.24 8.76
C LEU A 141 9.86 4.04 10.04
N GLU A 142 11.14 4.27 10.36
CA GLU A 142 11.61 5.00 11.55
C GLU A 142 11.41 6.52 11.42
#